data_AF-A0A8T6S8E3-F1
#
_entry.id   AF-A0A8T6S8E3-F1
#
_cell.length_a   1.000
_cell.length_b   1.000
_cell.length_c   1.000
_cell.angle_alpha   90.00
_cell.angle_beta   90.00
_cell.angle_gamma   90.00
#
_symmetry.space_group_name_H-M   'P 1'
#
loop_
_entity.id
_entity.type
_entity.pdbx_description
1 polymer ?
#
loop_
_entity_poly.entity_id
_entity_poly.type
_entity_poly.pdbx_seq_one_letter_code
_entity_poly.pdbx_strand_id
1 'polypeptide(L)'
;MLVDDHTRPNVHTKIILPKLLEKLRSIGVRKQDIRILISTGTHRPSTQGEIREAILGEEIYEEYENLTLIHDCDENNRKIGESDEGTPIIIDERLLESSFVIPVTDSRYHYFAGISGTVKQIIPGNAGRETVRKNHTKMFHPEKGFKDEVMPGSTENNPVISEIKEMVRKVAEEVDIFCIDCILDEEEFVHLSAGDLFACHEEAKRILPKISEVKVEELGDMVIVSAGSLGINLYQAGKAFHAGWHAVKKDSQSWIIVLASCKDNYGKTLF
;
A
#
# COMPACT_ATOMS: atom_id res chain seq x y z
N MET A 1 -3.93 -5.39 -14.74
CA MET A 1 -2.76 -4.80 -14.05
C MET A 1 -3.27 -3.92 -12.93
N LEU A 2 -2.62 -3.94 -11.77
CA LEU A 2 -3.01 -3.13 -10.61
C LEU A 2 -2.00 -2.01 -10.42
N VAL A 3 -2.50 -0.80 -10.25
CA VAL A 3 -1.69 0.40 -9.96
C VAL A 3 -2.19 1.08 -8.70
N ASP A 4 -1.35 1.91 -8.09
CA ASP A 4 -1.73 2.68 -6.92
C ASP A 4 -2.73 3.80 -7.25
N ASP A 5 -3.39 4.32 -6.22
CA ASP A 5 -4.25 5.49 -6.33
C ASP A 5 -3.49 6.82 -6.16
N HIS A 6 -4.25 7.91 -6.19
CA HIS A 6 -3.75 9.30 -6.08
C HIS A 6 -3.04 9.62 -4.75
N THR A 7 -3.14 8.75 -3.73
CA THR A 7 -2.46 8.97 -2.45
C THR A 7 -0.99 8.54 -2.46
N ARG A 8 -0.53 7.97 -3.58
CA ARG A 8 0.86 7.55 -3.80
C ARG A 8 1.57 8.45 -4.82
N PRO A 9 2.90 8.60 -4.72
CA PRO A 9 3.66 9.38 -5.69
C PRO A 9 3.59 8.85 -7.13
N ASN A 10 3.36 7.54 -7.31
CA ASN A 10 3.19 6.89 -8.63
C ASN A 10 4.37 7.07 -9.62
N VAL A 11 5.56 7.42 -9.12
CA VAL A 11 6.80 7.50 -9.92
C VAL A 11 7.08 6.15 -10.58
N HIS A 12 6.89 5.05 -9.83
CA HIS A 12 7.08 3.70 -10.34
C HIS A 12 6.08 3.34 -11.43
N THR A 13 4.78 3.66 -11.24
CA THR A 13 3.73 3.42 -12.23
C THR A 13 4.08 4.07 -13.56
N LYS A 14 4.44 5.35 -13.56
CA LYS A 14 4.77 6.11 -14.78
C LYS A 14 5.99 5.58 -15.53
N ILE A 15 6.92 4.93 -14.84
CA ILE A 15 8.16 4.41 -15.44
C ILE A 15 8.00 2.95 -15.88
N ILE A 16 7.36 2.12 -15.07
CA ILE A 16 7.23 0.68 -15.30
C ILE A 16 6.11 0.40 -16.32
N LEU A 17 4.96 1.06 -16.19
CA LEU A 17 3.76 0.72 -16.93
C LEU A 17 3.93 0.84 -18.45
N PRO A 18 4.55 1.90 -19.01
CA PRO A 18 4.78 1.99 -20.46
C PRO A 18 5.64 0.84 -20.99
N LYS A 19 6.72 0.50 -20.28
CA LYS A 19 7.65 -0.58 -20.65
C LYS A 19 6.98 -1.95 -20.57
N LEU A 20 6.16 -2.16 -19.54
CA LEU A 20 5.39 -3.39 -19.36
C LEU A 20 4.36 -3.56 -20.49
N LEU A 21 3.60 -2.51 -20.80
CA LEU A 21 2.62 -2.52 -21.88
C LEU A 21 3.25 -2.79 -23.24
N GLU A 22 4.40 -2.16 -23.54
CA GLU A 22 5.18 -2.46 -24.74
C GLU A 22 5.59 -3.93 -24.78
N LYS A 23 6.10 -4.47 -23.67
CA LYS A 23 6.51 -5.87 -23.57
C LYS A 23 5.33 -6.81 -23.80
N LEU A 24 4.19 -6.57 -23.17
CA LEU A 24 2.97 -7.38 -23.34
C LEU A 24 2.49 -7.38 -24.80
N ARG A 25 2.46 -6.22 -25.46
CA ARG A 25 2.13 -6.13 -26.89
C ARG A 25 3.12 -6.89 -27.76
N SER A 26 4.42 -6.80 -27.45
CA SER A 26 5.48 -7.50 -28.22
C SER A 26 5.37 -9.04 -28.18
N ILE A 27 4.74 -9.59 -27.13
CA ILE A 27 4.50 -11.03 -26.98
C ILE A 27 3.08 -11.43 -27.42
N GLY A 28 2.31 -10.51 -28.02
CA GLY A 28 1.01 -10.81 -28.63
C GLY A 28 -0.22 -10.55 -27.76
N VAL A 29 -0.08 -9.98 -26.56
CA VAL A 29 -1.24 -9.57 -25.75
C VAL A 29 -1.93 -8.39 -26.43
N ARG A 30 -3.21 -8.55 -26.77
CA ARG A 30 -3.97 -7.50 -27.46
C ARG A 30 -4.35 -6.42 -26.46
N LYS A 31 -4.30 -5.16 -26.88
CA LYS A 31 -4.64 -4.00 -26.05
C LYS A 31 -5.99 -4.16 -25.35
N GLN A 32 -7.01 -4.64 -26.06
CA GLN A 32 -8.37 -4.83 -25.53
C GLN A 32 -8.48 -5.91 -24.45
N ASP A 33 -7.46 -6.76 -24.27
CA ASP A 33 -7.42 -7.77 -23.21
C ASP A 33 -6.72 -7.24 -21.94
N ILE A 34 -6.21 -6.00 -21.99
CA ILE A 34 -5.54 -5.36 -20.86
C ILE A 34 -6.53 -4.42 -20.17
N ARG A 35 -6.60 -4.51 -18.84
CA ARG A 35 -7.27 -3.53 -17.98
C ARG A 35 -6.27 -3.01 -16.95
N ILE A 36 -6.37 -1.72 -16.64
CA ILE A 36 -5.64 -1.08 -15.55
C ILE A 36 -6.65 -0.85 -14.42
N LEU A 37 -6.44 -1.45 -13.26
CA LEU A 37 -7.29 -1.26 -12.08
C LEU A 37 -6.54 -0.42 -11.05
N ILE A 38 -7.12 0.72 -10.68
CA ILE A 38 -6.59 1.62 -9.67
C ILE A 38 -7.03 1.12 -8.29
N SER A 39 -6.04 0.79 -7.46
CA SER A 39 -6.20 0.15 -6.15
C SER A 39 -6.41 1.20 -5.06
N THR A 40 -7.66 1.61 -4.85
CA THR A 40 -8.04 2.67 -3.91
C THR A 40 -8.13 2.20 -2.46
N GLY A 41 -8.27 0.89 -2.23
CA GLY A 41 -8.72 0.36 -0.94
C GLY A 41 -9.96 1.11 -0.44
N THR A 42 -9.86 1.83 0.68
CA THR A 42 -11.00 2.58 1.25
C THR A 42 -10.96 4.09 0.99
N HIS A 43 -10.02 4.53 0.14
CA HIS A 43 -9.94 5.92 -0.27
C HIS A 43 -11.09 6.29 -1.21
N ARG A 44 -11.24 7.60 -1.47
CA ARG A 44 -12.18 8.03 -2.50
C ARG A 44 -11.67 7.60 -3.89
N PRO A 45 -12.56 7.48 -4.88
CA PRO A 45 -12.14 7.37 -6.27
C PRO A 45 -11.21 8.52 -6.68
N SER A 46 -10.20 8.21 -7.50
CA SER A 46 -9.35 9.21 -8.15
C SER A 46 -10.15 9.96 -9.22
N THR A 47 -9.92 11.27 -9.34
CA THR A 47 -10.50 12.08 -10.41
C THR A 47 -9.77 11.83 -11.73
N GLN A 48 -10.38 12.17 -12.87
CA GLN A 48 -9.72 11.99 -14.18
C GLN A 48 -8.40 12.76 -14.30
N GLY A 49 -8.33 13.97 -13.72
CA GLY A 49 -7.08 14.75 -13.65
C GLY A 49 -6.00 14.04 -12.85
N GLU A 50 -6.34 13.46 -11.69
CA GLU A 50 -5.38 12.68 -10.90
C GLU A 50 -4.94 11.40 -11.61
N ILE A 51 -5.85 10.72 -12.31
CA ILE A 51 -5.51 9.52 -13.08
C ILE A 51 -4.53 9.87 -14.20
N ARG A 52 -4.81 10.94 -14.95
CA ARG A 52 -3.97 11.44 -16.04
C ARG A 52 -2.61 11.91 -15.55
N GLU A 53 -2.59 12.87 -14.61
CA GLU A 53 -1.37 13.58 -14.25
C GLU A 53 -0.57 12.88 -13.15
N ALA A 54 -1.23 12.33 -12.13
CA ALA A 54 -0.56 11.77 -10.96
C ALA A 54 -0.25 10.28 -11.12
N ILE A 55 -1.14 9.50 -11.74
CA ILE A 55 -1.05 8.02 -11.76
C ILE A 55 -0.44 7.48 -13.06
N LEU A 56 -1.10 7.68 -14.21
CA LEU A 56 -0.74 7.02 -15.47
C LEU A 56 0.26 7.81 -16.32
N GLY A 57 0.20 9.14 -16.25
CA GLY A 57 0.85 10.01 -17.24
C GLY A 57 0.01 10.15 -18.51
N GLU A 58 0.25 11.26 -19.23
CA GLU A 58 -0.55 11.66 -20.40
C GLU A 58 -0.65 10.57 -21.46
N GLU A 59 0.49 9.98 -21.87
CA GLU A 59 0.55 9.00 -22.95
C GLU A 59 -0.27 7.74 -22.65
N ILE A 60 -0.10 7.17 -21.45
CA ILE A 60 -0.81 5.95 -21.05
C ILE A 60 -2.28 6.25 -20.80
N TYR A 61 -2.60 7.41 -20.22
CA TYR A 61 -3.98 7.84 -20.04
C TYR A 61 -4.72 7.90 -21.37
N GLU A 62 -4.20 8.62 -22.36
CA GLU A 62 -4.83 8.76 -23.68
C GLU A 62 -4.96 7.40 -24.39
N GLU A 63 -4.00 6.49 -24.21
CA GLU A 63 -4.07 5.16 -24.81
C GLU A 63 -5.08 4.23 -24.08
N TYR A 64 -5.18 4.28 -22.75
CA TYR A 64 -5.89 3.29 -21.92
C TYR A 64 -7.04 3.84 -21.06
N GLU A 65 -7.49 5.09 -21.22
CA GLU A 65 -8.56 5.66 -20.39
C GLU A 65 -9.83 4.79 -20.37
N ASN A 66 -10.28 4.32 -21.53
CA ASN A 66 -11.47 3.46 -21.67
C ASN A 66 -11.28 2.03 -21.13
N LEU A 67 -10.03 1.67 -20.79
CA LEU A 67 -9.64 0.37 -20.23
C LEU A 67 -9.16 0.51 -18.78
N THR A 68 -9.28 1.71 -18.21
CA THR A 68 -8.92 2.02 -16.83
C THR A 68 -10.15 1.93 -15.95
N LEU A 69 -10.02 1.19 -14.86
CA LEU A 69 -11.06 0.91 -13.89
C LEU A 69 -10.61 1.44 -12.53
N ILE A 70 -11.56 1.82 -11.69
CA ILE A 70 -11.30 2.26 -10.32
C ILE A 70 -11.96 1.24 -9.38
N HIS A 71 -11.20 0.78 -8.38
CA HIS A 71 -11.74 -0.04 -7.32
C HIS A 71 -12.70 0.78 -6.43
N ASP A 72 -13.80 0.17 -6.03
CA ASP A 72 -14.71 0.70 -5.02
C ASP A 72 -14.93 -0.38 -3.95
N CYS A 73 -14.55 -0.10 -2.72
CA CYS A 73 -14.66 -1.05 -1.61
C CYS A 73 -16.12 -1.34 -1.18
N ASP A 74 -17.11 -0.62 -1.70
CA ASP A 74 -18.53 -0.83 -1.40
C ASP A 74 -19.30 -1.46 -2.59
N GLU A 75 -18.71 -1.55 -3.79
CA GLU A 75 -19.39 -2.02 -5.00
C GLU A 75 -18.56 -3.04 -5.81
N ASN A 76 -19.23 -3.97 -6.49
CA ASN A 76 -18.61 -4.97 -7.39
C ASN A 76 -17.52 -5.83 -6.73
N ASN A 77 -17.77 -6.28 -5.49
CA ASN A 77 -16.87 -7.18 -4.77
C ASN A 77 -17.54 -8.53 -4.47
N ARG A 78 -16.78 -9.61 -4.53
CA ARG A 78 -17.24 -10.98 -4.23
C ARG A 78 -16.53 -11.53 -2.99
N LYS A 79 -17.30 -12.17 -2.12
CA LYS A 79 -16.76 -12.94 -0.99
C LYS A 79 -16.28 -14.29 -1.49
N ILE A 80 -15.00 -14.59 -1.32
CA ILE A 80 -14.38 -15.86 -1.71
C ILE A 80 -14.08 -16.77 -0.51
N GLY A 81 -14.20 -16.27 0.71
CA GLY A 81 -13.94 -17.05 1.92
C GLY A 81 -13.80 -16.18 3.16
N GLU A 82 -13.05 -16.69 4.12
CA GLU A 82 -12.69 -16.02 5.37
C GLU A 82 -11.28 -16.41 5.82
N SER A 83 -10.63 -15.52 6.57
CA SER A 83 -9.38 -15.84 7.29
C SER A 83 -9.63 -16.79 8.44
N ASP A 84 -8.57 -17.38 8.99
CA ASP A 84 -8.65 -18.27 10.16
C ASP A 84 -9.23 -17.55 11.40
N GLU A 85 -9.07 -16.23 11.47
CA GLU A 85 -9.64 -15.38 12.52
C GLU A 85 -11.00 -14.75 12.13
N GLY A 86 -11.65 -15.23 11.06
CA GLY A 86 -13.02 -14.87 10.69
C GLY A 86 -13.18 -13.52 9.95
N THR A 87 -12.10 -12.95 9.43
CA THR A 87 -12.18 -11.79 8.53
C THR A 87 -12.67 -12.26 7.16
N PRO A 88 -13.80 -11.77 6.64
CA PRO A 88 -14.27 -12.18 5.32
C PRO A 88 -13.30 -11.68 4.26
N ILE A 89 -13.04 -12.51 3.25
CA ILE A 89 -12.18 -12.17 2.12
C ILE A 89 -13.09 -11.74 0.98
N ILE A 90 -13.24 -10.42 0.82
CA ILE A 90 -14.11 -9.78 -0.16
C ILE A 90 -13.21 -8.98 -1.09
N ILE A 91 -13.19 -9.32 -2.38
CA ILE A 91 -12.24 -8.79 -3.37
C ILE A 91 -13.01 -8.29 -4.59
N ASP A 92 -12.45 -7.30 -5.28
CA ASP A 92 -12.97 -6.78 -6.55
C ASP A 92 -13.22 -7.93 -7.54
N GLU A 93 -14.46 -8.06 -8.02
CA GLU A 93 -14.87 -9.16 -8.89
C GLU A 93 -14.04 -9.17 -10.18
N ARG A 94 -13.68 -7.98 -10.69
CA ARG A 94 -12.94 -7.84 -11.95
C ARG A 94 -11.49 -8.29 -11.82
N LEU A 95 -10.93 -8.23 -10.60
CA LEU A 95 -9.64 -8.81 -10.29
C LEU A 95 -9.73 -10.34 -10.33
N LEU A 96 -10.76 -10.93 -9.72
CA LEU A 96 -10.95 -12.38 -9.67
C LEU A 96 -11.32 -12.99 -11.04
N GLU A 97 -12.02 -12.25 -11.89
CA GLU A 97 -12.37 -12.68 -13.26
C GLU A 97 -11.20 -12.56 -14.26
N SER A 98 -10.10 -11.92 -13.85
CA SER A 98 -8.93 -11.76 -14.72
C SER A 98 -8.22 -13.10 -14.90
N SER A 99 -7.75 -13.38 -16.13
CA SER A 99 -6.91 -14.58 -16.36
C SER A 99 -5.51 -14.44 -15.76
N PHE A 100 -5.04 -13.22 -15.53
CA PHE A 100 -3.70 -12.94 -15.02
C PHE A 100 -3.65 -11.53 -14.43
N VAL A 101 -3.09 -11.40 -13.22
CA VAL A 101 -3.00 -10.13 -12.49
C VAL A 101 -1.54 -9.74 -12.31
N ILE A 102 -1.20 -8.49 -12.68
CA ILE A 102 0.13 -7.92 -12.50
C ILE A 102 0.03 -6.69 -11.61
N PRO A 103 0.31 -6.83 -10.29
CA PRO A 103 0.49 -5.70 -9.40
C PRO A 103 1.80 -4.98 -9.72
N VAL A 104 1.72 -3.67 -10.00
CA VAL A 104 2.87 -2.78 -10.11
C VAL A 104 2.93 -1.95 -8.84
N THR A 105 3.93 -2.19 -8.00
CA THR A 105 3.92 -1.70 -6.61
C THR A 105 5.22 -1.05 -6.19
N ASP A 106 5.13 -0.23 -5.13
CA ASP A 106 6.29 0.29 -4.43
C ASP A 106 6.30 -0.12 -2.93
N SER A 107 7.34 -0.83 -2.55
CA SER A 107 7.54 -1.25 -1.16
C SER A 107 8.23 -0.16 -0.36
N ARG A 108 7.60 0.22 0.75
CA ARG A 108 8.11 1.17 1.75
C ARG A 108 7.67 0.72 3.14
N TYR A 109 8.24 1.29 4.19
CA TYR A 109 7.70 1.04 5.52
C TYR A 109 6.30 1.60 5.72
N HIS A 110 5.49 0.81 6.42
CA HIS A 110 4.12 1.13 6.78
C HIS A 110 3.93 1.06 8.28
N TYR A 111 3.48 2.15 8.88
CA TYR A 111 3.47 2.35 10.33
C TYR A 111 2.83 1.23 11.16
N PHE A 112 1.76 0.58 10.67
CA PHE A 112 1.16 -0.57 11.35
C PHE A 112 1.31 -1.91 10.62
N ALA A 113 1.65 -1.91 9.33
CA ALA A 113 1.59 -3.13 8.53
C ALA A 113 2.99 -3.70 8.22
N GLY A 114 4.03 -3.12 8.83
CA GLY A 114 5.42 -3.40 8.49
C GLY A 114 5.81 -2.75 7.17
N ILE A 115 5.32 -3.30 6.06
CA ILE A 115 5.75 -2.96 4.69
C ILE A 115 4.52 -2.76 3.78
N SER A 116 4.59 -1.77 2.87
CA SER A 116 3.61 -1.52 1.80
C SER A 116 3.92 -2.28 0.50
N GLY A 117 3.20 -1.98 -0.58
CA GLY A 117 3.38 -2.68 -1.85
C GLY A 117 2.98 -4.15 -1.78
N THR A 118 3.33 -4.91 -2.83
CA THR A 118 3.18 -6.37 -2.91
C THR A 118 1.80 -6.84 -2.43
N VAL A 119 1.72 -7.66 -1.37
CA VAL A 119 0.47 -8.21 -0.83
C VAL A 119 -0.55 -7.12 -0.46
N LYS A 120 -0.09 -5.92 -0.10
CA LYS A 120 -0.99 -4.80 0.21
C LYS A 120 -1.69 -4.20 -1.00
N GLN A 121 -1.17 -4.42 -2.20
CA GLN A 121 -1.85 -4.04 -3.44
C GLN A 121 -3.08 -4.91 -3.68
N ILE A 122 -3.06 -6.17 -3.22
CA ILE A 122 -4.24 -7.02 -3.24
C ILE A 122 -5.16 -6.64 -2.07
N ILE A 123 -4.68 -6.75 -0.83
CA ILE A 123 -5.44 -6.41 0.38
C ILE A 123 -4.63 -5.45 1.26
N PRO A 124 -5.05 -4.19 1.43
CA PRO A 124 -6.40 -3.68 1.20
C PRO A 124 -6.67 -3.11 -0.20
N GLY A 125 -5.70 -3.06 -1.11
CA GLY A 125 -5.78 -2.24 -2.33
C GLY A 125 -7.01 -2.50 -3.21
N ASN A 126 -7.49 -3.75 -3.28
CA ASN A 126 -8.65 -4.16 -4.07
C ASN A 126 -9.66 -4.97 -3.24
N ALA A 127 -9.74 -4.68 -1.93
CA ALA A 127 -10.56 -5.39 -0.98
C ALA A 127 -11.79 -4.59 -0.55
N GLY A 128 -12.90 -5.30 -0.34
CA GLY A 128 -14.14 -4.72 0.18
C GLY A 128 -13.98 -4.13 1.57
N ARG A 129 -14.80 -3.12 1.89
CA ARG A 129 -14.69 -2.31 3.11
C ARG A 129 -14.69 -3.15 4.40
N GLU A 130 -15.49 -4.20 4.46
CA GLU A 130 -15.58 -5.08 5.63
C GLU A 130 -14.25 -5.82 5.89
N THR A 131 -13.63 -6.36 4.83
CA THR A 131 -12.30 -7.01 4.90
C THR A 131 -11.27 -6.04 5.45
N VAL A 132 -11.20 -4.83 4.88
CA VAL A 132 -10.24 -3.80 5.30
C VAL A 132 -10.47 -3.41 6.75
N ARG A 133 -11.72 -3.12 7.13
CA ARG A 133 -12.07 -2.69 8.49
C ARG A 133 -11.71 -3.74 9.53
N LYS A 134 -12.09 -5.00 9.34
CA LYS A 134 -11.79 -6.08 10.32
C LYS A 134 -10.29 -6.31 10.44
N ASN A 135 -9.56 -6.38 9.33
CA ASN A 135 -8.11 -6.54 9.36
C ASN A 135 -7.40 -5.36 10.05
N HIS A 136 -7.78 -4.11 9.75
CA HIS A 136 -7.13 -2.94 10.32
C HIS A 136 -7.39 -2.79 11.83
N THR A 137 -8.52 -3.27 12.36
CA THR A 137 -8.73 -3.29 13.81
C THR A 137 -7.74 -4.16 14.56
N LYS A 138 -7.06 -5.10 13.90
CA LYS A 138 -6.06 -5.97 14.52
C LYS A 138 -4.80 -5.24 14.96
N MET A 139 -4.61 -4.00 14.50
CA MET A 139 -3.52 -3.14 14.95
C MET A 139 -3.66 -2.73 16.42
N PHE A 140 -4.87 -2.82 16.99
CA PHE A 140 -5.18 -2.41 18.34
C PHE A 140 -5.42 -3.57 19.31
N HIS A 141 -4.94 -3.38 20.54
CA HIS A 141 -5.41 -4.06 21.74
C HIS A 141 -6.45 -3.15 22.43
N PRO A 142 -7.63 -3.68 22.84
CA PRO A 142 -8.72 -2.87 23.40
C PRO A 142 -8.31 -1.95 24.56
N GLU A 143 -7.37 -2.40 25.39
CA GLU A 143 -6.94 -1.65 26.59
C GLU A 143 -5.63 -0.88 26.41
N LYS A 144 -4.78 -1.28 25.46
CA LYS A 144 -3.39 -0.78 25.36
C LYS A 144 -3.17 0.14 24.16
N GLY A 145 -4.14 0.26 23.26
CA GLY A 145 -3.96 0.96 21.99
C GLY A 145 -3.18 0.08 21.01
N PHE A 146 -2.21 0.65 20.30
CA PHE A 146 -1.42 -0.13 19.33
C PHE A 146 -0.75 -1.34 19.99
N LYS A 147 -0.77 -2.50 19.32
CA LYS A 147 -0.03 -3.68 19.76
C LYS A 147 1.46 -3.48 19.57
N ASP A 148 2.28 -4.13 20.41
CA ASP A 148 3.74 -3.94 20.41
C ASP A 148 4.39 -4.46 19.11
N GLU A 149 3.80 -5.47 18.47
CA GLU A 149 4.29 -6.07 17.22
C GLU A 149 3.96 -5.20 15.99
N VAL A 150 3.16 -4.16 16.16
CA VAL A 150 2.62 -3.33 15.08
C VAL A 150 3.48 -2.08 14.92
N MET A 151 4.48 -2.17 14.05
CA MET A 151 5.45 -1.10 13.82
C MET A 151 5.99 -1.11 12.37
N PRO A 152 6.61 -0.01 11.90
CA PRO A 152 7.36 0.01 10.65
C PRO A 152 8.36 -1.16 10.55
N GLY A 153 8.43 -1.81 9.40
CA GLY A 153 9.32 -2.96 9.15
C GLY A 153 8.90 -4.29 9.80
N SER A 154 8.02 -4.27 10.81
CA SER A 154 7.55 -5.49 11.47
C SER A 154 6.61 -6.31 10.60
N THR A 155 7.12 -7.44 10.12
CA THR A 155 6.41 -8.39 9.26
C THR A 155 6.27 -9.78 9.88
N GLU A 156 7.07 -10.08 10.90
CA GLU A 156 6.97 -11.30 11.71
C GLU A 156 6.07 -11.03 12.91
N ASN A 157 5.10 -11.90 13.19
CA ASN A 157 4.13 -11.78 14.28
C ASN A 157 3.23 -10.53 14.25
N ASN A 158 3.39 -9.63 13.28
CA ASN A 158 2.49 -8.51 13.09
C ASN A 158 1.12 -9.05 12.62
N PRO A 159 0.06 -8.93 13.44
CA PRO A 159 -1.22 -9.58 13.16
C PRO A 159 -1.92 -9.01 11.92
N VAL A 160 -1.64 -7.75 11.56
CA VAL A 160 -2.25 -7.11 10.40
C VAL A 160 -1.73 -7.73 9.11
N ILE A 161 -0.40 -7.72 8.93
CA ILE A 161 0.22 -8.22 7.69
C ILE A 161 0.23 -9.75 7.62
N SER A 162 0.24 -10.44 8.76
CA SER A 162 0.13 -11.91 8.80
C SER A 162 -1.22 -12.37 8.24
N GLU A 163 -2.31 -11.75 8.68
CA GLU A 163 -3.64 -12.05 8.15
C GLU A 163 -3.81 -11.57 6.70
N ILE A 164 -3.23 -10.42 6.31
CA ILE A 164 -3.20 -10.00 4.90
C ILE A 164 -2.53 -11.07 4.05
N LYS A 165 -1.35 -11.57 4.45
CA LYS A 165 -0.63 -12.62 3.72
C LYS A 165 -1.48 -13.89 3.62
N GLU A 166 -2.16 -14.30 4.70
CA GLU A 166 -3.07 -15.45 4.70
C GLU A 166 -4.22 -15.27 3.71
N MET A 167 -4.94 -14.14 3.78
CA MET A 167 -6.06 -13.85 2.89
C MET A 167 -5.60 -13.75 1.43
N VAL A 168 -4.44 -13.14 1.17
CA VAL A 168 -3.87 -13.02 -0.18
C VAL A 168 -3.45 -14.37 -0.76
N ARG A 169 -3.06 -15.36 0.06
CA ARG A 169 -2.83 -16.73 -0.43
C ARG A 169 -4.11 -17.33 -1.00
N LYS A 170 -5.24 -17.16 -0.30
CA LYS A 170 -6.56 -17.59 -0.77
C LYS A 170 -6.98 -16.86 -2.05
N VAL A 171 -6.61 -15.58 -2.21
CA VAL A 171 -6.82 -14.86 -3.50
C VAL A 171 -5.95 -15.45 -4.62
N ALA A 172 -4.70 -15.79 -4.33
CA ALA A 172 -3.77 -16.36 -5.30
C ALA A 172 -4.13 -17.79 -5.74
N GLU A 173 -5.07 -18.46 -5.06
CA GLU A 173 -5.68 -19.72 -5.51
C GLU A 173 -6.76 -19.51 -6.58
N GLU A 174 -7.36 -18.31 -6.63
CA GLU A 174 -8.43 -17.95 -7.57
C GLU A 174 -7.90 -17.34 -8.88
N VAL A 175 -6.73 -16.69 -8.84
CA VAL A 175 -6.15 -15.99 -9.98
C VAL A 175 -4.63 -16.02 -9.96
N ASP A 176 -4.02 -16.19 -11.14
CA ASP A 176 -2.57 -16.12 -11.30
C ASP A 176 -2.06 -14.68 -11.08
N ILE A 177 -1.04 -14.54 -10.23
CA ILE A 177 -0.44 -13.24 -9.88
C ILE A 177 1.06 -13.24 -10.17
N PHE A 178 1.52 -12.23 -10.91
CA PHE A 178 2.94 -11.93 -11.10
C PHE A 178 3.23 -10.50 -10.67
N CYS A 179 3.99 -10.33 -9.59
CA CYS A 179 4.29 -9.03 -9.03
C CYS A 179 5.48 -8.38 -9.74
N ILE A 180 5.40 -7.06 -9.93
CA ILE A 180 6.56 -6.20 -10.20
C ILE A 180 6.60 -5.18 -9.08
N ASP A 181 7.58 -5.30 -8.20
CA ASP A 181 7.74 -4.44 -7.04
C ASP A 181 9.08 -3.71 -7.10
N CYS A 182 9.07 -2.44 -6.72
CA CYS A 182 10.28 -1.64 -6.58
C CYS A 182 10.41 -1.03 -5.19
N ILE A 183 11.64 -0.66 -4.84
CA ILE A 183 11.90 0.27 -3.75
C ILE A 183 12.47 1.53 -4.38
N LEU A 184 11.93 2.66 -3.94
CA LEU A 184 12.39 3.99 -4.30
C LEU A 184 13.06 4.63 -3.09
N ASP A 185 14.21 5.26 -3.32
CA ASP A 185 14.76 6.26 -2.40
C ASP A 185 14.50 7.63 -3.03
N GLU A 186 13.65 8.42 -2.37
CA GLU A 186 13.00 9.58 -2.97
C GLU A 186 12.22 9.21 -4.25
N GLU A 187 12.81 9.47 -5.42
CA GLU A 187 12.24 9.14 -6.75
C GLU A 187 13.15 8.20 -7.56
N GLU A 188 14.28 7.77 -7.00
CA GLU A 188 15.26 6.92 -7.67
C GLU A 188 15.03 5.44 -7.37
N PHE A 189 15.12 4.61 -8.40
CA PHE A 189 15.02 3.16 -8.26
C PHE A 189 16.29 2.59 -7.61
N VAL A 190 16.14 2.10 -6.39
CA VAL A 190 17.23 1.44 -5.64
C VAL A 190 17.12 -0.08 -5.67
N HIS A 191 15.92 -0.61 -5.93
CA HIS A 191 15.71 -2.04 -6.12
C HIS A 191 14.48 -2.31 -7.00
N LEU A 192 14.55 -3.37 -7.79
CA LEU A 192 13.44 -3.89 -8.60
C LEU A 192 13.42 -5.41 -8.48
N SER A 193 12.25 -5.96 -8.16
CA SER A 193 11.99 -7.39 -8.08
C SER A 193 10.76 -7.73 -8.92
N ALA A 194 10.73 -8.92 -9.51
CA ALA A 194 9.58 -9.39 -10.26
C ALA A 194 9.45 -10.91 -10.16
N GLY A 195 8.23 -11.40 -9.98
CA GLY A 195 7.97 -12.83 -9.78
C GLY A 195 6.81 -13.12 -8.85
N ASP A 196 7.00 -14.12 -8.00
CA ASP A 196 6.04 -14.48 -6.96
C ASP A 196 5.79 -13.30 -5.99
N LEU A 197 4.53 -13.05 -5.68
CA LEU A 197 4.09 -11.92 -4.87
C LEU A 197 4.70 -11.93 -3.45
N PHE A 198 4.81 -13.10 -2.84
CA PHE A 198 5.35 -13.25 -1.48
C PHE A 198 6.87 -13.18 -1.47
N ALA A 199 7.54 -13.73 -2.49
CA ALA A 199 8.98 -13.60 -2.67
C ALA A 199 9.39 -12.13 -2.86
N CYS A 200 8.64 -11.35 -3.65
CA CYS A 200 8.85 -9.91 -3.77
C CYS A 200 8.71 -9.19 -2.41
N HIS A 201 7.72 -9.59 -1.59
CA HIS A 201 7.54 -9.01 -0.25
C HIS A 201 8.70 -9.33 0.70
N GLU A 202 9.19 -10.57 0.70
CA GLU A 202 10.35 -10.96 1.53
C GLU A 202 11.65 -10.31 1.03
N GLU A 203 11.79 -10.11 -0.28
CA GLU A 203 12.92 -9.37 -0.83
C GLU A 203 12.88 -7.89 -0.40
N ALA A 204 11.70 -7.26 -0.44
CA ALA A 204 11.53 -5.90 0.05
C ALA A 204 11.91 -5.76 1.54
N LYS A 205 11.48 -6.71 2.38
CA LYS A 205 11.86 -6.82 3.79
C LYS A 205 13.37 -6.93 4.00
N ARG A 206 14.10 -7.59 3.10
CA ARG A 206 15.57 -7.74 3.16
C ARG A 206 16.31 -6.46 2.75
N ILE A 207 15.72 -5.66 1.87
CA ILE A 207 16.36 -4.48 1.29
C ILE A 207 16.06 -3.20 2.09
N LEU A 208 14.80 -2.97 2.49
CA LEU A 208 14.37 -1.74 3.17
C LEU A 208 15.21 -1.35 4.39
N PRO A 209 15.67 -2.26 5.28
CA PRO A 209 16.52 -1.90 6.41
C PRO A 209 17.81 -1.18 6.00
N LYS A 210 18.34 -1.46 4.81
CA LYS A 210 19.60 -0.87 4.33
C LYS A 210 19.43 0.56 3.80
N ILE A 211 18.18 0.99 3.61
CA ILE A 211 17.82 2.21 2.90
C ILE A 211 17.06 3.16 3.84
N SER A 212 16.16 2.61 4.66
CA SER A 212 15.17 3.38 5.41
C SER A 212 15.28 3.23 6.93
N GLU A 213 16.26 2.47 7.46
CA GLU A 213 16.50 2.38 8.91
C GLU A 213 17.68 3.23 9.34
N VAL A 214 17.51 3.85 10.50
CA VAL A 214 18.56 4.56 11.22
C VAL A 214 18.63 3.98 12.62
N LYS A 215 19.85 3.66 13.07
CA LYS A 215 20.08 3.20 14.44
C LYS A 215 20.04 4.40 15.39
N VAL A 216 19.18 4.32 16.40
CA VAL A 216 19.11 5.28 17.50
C VAL A 216 19.82 4.66 18.70
N GLU A 217 21.03 5.14 19.01
CA GLU A 217 21.84 4.60 20.12
C GLU A 217 21.24 4.94 21.50
N GLU A 218 20.63 6.12 21.61
CA GLU A 218 20.00 6.60 22.85
C GLU A 218 18.66 7.27 22.53
N LEU A 219 17.63 6.95 23.30
CA LEU A 219 16.32 7.58 23.17
C LEU A 219 16.40 9.05 23.60
N GLY A 220 15.78 9.94 22.83
CA GLY A 220 15.79 11.37 23.09
C GLY A 220 14.73 11.82 24.11
N ASP A 221 15.06 12.85 24.89
CA ASP A 221 14.08 13.59 25.71
C ASP A 221 13.19 14.50 24.85
N MET A 222 13.68 14.91 23.68
CA MET A 222 12.93 15.66 22.67
C MET A 222 13.24 15.13 21.29
N VAL A 223 12.21 14.68 20.56
CA VAL A 223 12.33 14.21 19.18
C VAL A 223 11.56 15.16 18.27
N ILE A 224 12.24 15.70 17.26
CA ILE A 224 11.64 16.55 16.23
C ILE A 224 11.54 15.73 14.95
N VAL A 225 10.34 15.61 14.39
CA VAL A 225 10.08 14.81 13.19
C VAL A 225 9.20 15.59 12.22
N SER A 226 9.55 15.55 10.93
CA SER A 226 8.75 16.15 9.86
C SER A 226 7.92 15.08 9.15
N ALA A 227 6.64 15.37 8.91
CA ALA A 227 5.80 14.57 8.02
C ALA A 227 6.06 14.87 6.53
N GLY A 228 6.86 15.90 6.22
CA GLY A 228 7.17 16.30 4.86
C GLY A 228 5.92 16.48 4.00
N SER A 229 5.98 16.00 2.77
CA SER A 229 4.86 16.00 1.83
C SER A 229 3.70 15.08 2.25
N LEU A 230 3.92 14.11 3.14
CA LEU A 230 2.86 13.24 3.67
C LEU A 230 1.97 13.99 4.69
N GLY A 231 2.46 15.07 5.30
CA GLY A 231 1.74 15.86 6.30
C GLY A 231 0.64 16.77 5.73
N ILE A 232 -0.15 16.27 4.77
CA ILE A 232 -1.28 17.02 4.16
C ILE A 232 -2.46 17.19 5.12
N ASN A 233 -2.66 16.27 6.06
CA ASN A 233 -3.67 16.33 7.11
C ASN A 233 -3.18 15.64 8.40
N LEU A 234 -3.93 15.81 9.49
CA LEU A 234 -3.59 15.25 10.80
C LEU A 234 -3.50 13.72 10.78
N TYR A 235 -4.39 13.04 10.05
CA TYR A 235 -4.35 11.58 9.90
C TYR A 235 -3.01 11.09 9.34
N GLN A 236 -2.55 11.69 8.25
CA GLN A 236 -1.28 11.30 7.62
C GLN A 236 -0.06 11.74 8.45
N ALA A 237 -0.14 12.88 9.15
CA ALA A 237 0.90 13.33 10.08
C ALA A 237 1.14 12.33 11.22
N GLY A 238 0.13 11.52 11.58
CA GLY A 238 0.27 10.43 12.53
C GLY A 238 1.37 9.41 12.17
N LYS A 239 1.69 9.24 10.88
CA LYS A 239 2.82 8.38 10.45
C LYS A 239 4.16 8.90 10.95
N ALA A 240 4.38 10.22 10.88
CA ALA A 240 5.59 10.86 11.38
C ALA A 240 5.66 10.77 12.92
N PHE A 241 4.53 10.94 13.60
CA PHE A 241 4.44 10.70 15.04
C PHE A 241 4.89 9.28 15.41
N HIS A 242 4.42 8.25 14.67
CA HIS A 242 4.86 6.87 14.90
C HIS A 242 6.36 6.68 14.70
N ALA A 243 6.98 7.31 13.70
CA ALA A 243 8.44 7.27 13.54
C ALA A 243 9.14 7.91 14.75
N GLY A 244 8.71 9.09 15.18
CA GLY A 244 9.25 9.78 16.36
C GLY A 244 9.03 9.00 17.66
N TRP A 245 7.93 8.24 17.75
CA TRP A 245 7.64 7.36 18.88
C TRP A 245 8.75 6.32 19.09
N HIS A 246 9.38 5.80 18.04
CA HIS A 246 10.46 4.83 18.23
C HIS A 246 11.80 5.43 18.71
N ALA A 247 11.93 6.77 18.69
CA ALA A 247 13.17 7.46 19.07
C ALA A 247 13.07 8.25 20.38
N VAL A 248 11.89 8.37 20.98
CA VAL A 248 11.66 9.17 22.21
C VAL A 248 11.60 8.28 23.45
N LYS A 249 12.10 8.77 24.59
CA LYS A 249 11.92 8.13 25.91
C LYS A 249 10.44 8.04 26.28
N LYS A 250 10.08 7.01 27.04
CA LYS A 250 8.69 6.68 27.44
C LYS A 250 8.38 7.16 28.86
N ASP A 251 8.51 8.46 29.07
CA ASP A 251 8.24 9.12 30.34
C ASP A 251 7.45 10.41 30.17
N SER A 252 7.01 11.00 31.29
CA SER A 252 6.19 12.21 31.33
C SER A 252 6.95 13.51 31.09
N GLN A 253 8.27 13.46 30.93
CA GLN A 253 9.13 14.64 30.73
C GLN A 253 9.60 14.77 29.28
N SER A 254 9.29 13.79 28.44
CA SER A 254 9.75 13.71 27.06
C SER A 254 8.71 14.19 26.05
N TRP A 255 9.18 14.73 24.91
CA TRP A 255 8.33 15.38 23.91
C TRP A 255 8.60 14.91 22.49
N ILE A 256 7.54 14.73 21.71
CA ILE A 256 7.62 14.60 20.24
C ILE A 256 7.04 15.87 19.62
N ILE A 257 7.83 16.56 18.80
CA ILE A 257 7.40 17.71 18.02
C ILE A 257 7.24 17.26 16.57
N VAL A 258 6.00 17.23 16.09
CA VAL A 258 5.67 16.86 14.71
C VAL A 258 5.48 18.12 13.86
N LEU A 259 6.29 18.27 12.81
CA LEU A 259 6.16 19.32 11.82
C LEU A 259 5.32 18.81 10.65
N ALA A 260 4.08 19.30 10.51
CA ALA A 260 3.17 18.94 9.43
C ALA A 260 2.31 20.13 9.01
N SER A 261 2.08 20.30 7.71
CA SER A 261 1.30 21.43 7.18
C SER A 261 -0.19 21.32 7.54
N CYS A 262 -0.73 20.10 7.55
CA CYS A 262 -2.13 19.79 7.77
C CYS A 262 -3.10 20.71 6.99
N LYS A 263 -2.72 21.08 5.75
CA LYS A 263 -3.49 22.00 4.90
C LYS A 263 -4.92 21.50 4.59
N ASP A 264 -5.13 20.19 4.64
CA ASP A 264 -6.43 19.52 4.49
C ASP A 264 -7.07 19.19 5.86
N ASN A 265 -6.72 19.97 6.89
CA ASN A 265 -7.21 19.84 8.27
C ASN A 265 -6.97 18.45 8.87
N TYR A 266 -8.02 17.84 9.42
CA TYR A 266 -7.95 16.58 10.15
C TYR A 266 -7.97 15.35 9.22
N GLY A 267 -8.51 15.45 8.00
CA GLY A 267 -8.71 14.31 7.09
C GLY A 267 -10.19 13.97 6.94
N LYS A 268 -10.57 12.67 6.97
CA LYS A 268 -12.01 12.29 6.94
C LYS A 268 -12.69 12.64 8.27
N THR A 269 -13.98 13.00 8.20
CA THR A 269 -14.80 13.56 9.30
C THR A 269 -15.10 12.59 10.45
N LEU A 270 -14.85 11.29 10.28
CA LEU A 270 -14.84 10.30 11.34
C LEU A 270 -13.47 9.61 11.33
N PHE A 271 -12.72 9.78 12.41
CA PHE A 271 -11.54 8.98 12.76
C PHE A 271 -11.95 7.69 13.46
#